data_AF-A0A9X3K3I5-F1
#
_entry.id   AF-A0A9X3K3I5-F1
#
_cell.length_a   1.000
_cell.length_b   1.000
_cell.length_c   1.000
_cell.angle_alpha   90.00
_cell.angle_beta   90.00
_cell.angle_gamma   90.00
#
_symmetry.space_group_name_H-M   'P 1'
#
loop_
_entity.id
_entity.type
_entity.pdbx_description
1 polymer ?
#
loop_
_entity_poly.entity_id
_entity_poly.type
_entity_poly.pdbx_seq_one_letter_code
_entity_poly.pdbx_strand_id
1 'polypeptide(L)' 'MMQREIWFYRVLGSFVPCHWKGFAVLFGFVTLTLVGMFSGQFLLDALGYREADWLALPLIFLAGFVPMMIIAHRHSK' A
#
# COMPACT_ATOMS: atom_id res chain seq x y z
N MET A 1 -20.59 22.40 2.99
CA MET A 1 -19.45 21.69 2.38
C MET A 1 -18.53 21.24 3.51
N MET A 2 -18.40 19.94 3.77
CA MET A 2 -17.41 19.45 4.76
C MET A 2 -16.02 19.84 4.27
N GLN A 3 -15.22 20.51 5.11
CA GLN A 3 -13.80 20.68 4.81
C GLN A 3 -13.16 19.30 4.72
N ARG A 4 -12.71 18.94 3.52
CA ARG A 4 -11.99 17.69 3.27
C ARG A 4 -10.63 17.78 3.94
N GLU A 5 -10.40 16.91 4.92
CA GLU A 5 -9.14 16.85 5.64
C GLU A 5 -8.02 16.38 4.70
N ILE A 6 -6.94 17.15 4.64
CA ILE A 6 -5.80 16.90 3.77
C ILE A 6 -4.80 16.03 4.52
N TRP A 7 -4.49 14.87 3.95
CA TRP A 7 -3.51 13.94 4.50
C TRP A 7 -2.21 13.90 3.71
N PHE A 8 -2.25 14.32 2.44
CA PHE A 8 -1.11 14.28 1.53
C PHE A 8 -0.96 15.60 0.74
N TYR A 9 0.28 15.98 0.43
CA TYR A 9 0.59 16.97 -0.59
C TYR A 9 1.02 16.29 -1.88
N ARG A 10 0.56 16.81 -3.02
CA ARG A 10 1.04 16.34 -4.32
C ARG A 10 2.29 17.10 -4.74
N VAL A 11 3.42 16.43 -4.81
CA VAL A 11 4.73 17.01 -5.19
C VAL A 11 5.30 16.20 -6.34
N LEU A 12 5.53 16.84 -7.49
CA LEU A 12 6.11 16.21 -8.70
C LEU A 12 5.45 14.89 -9.10
N GLY A 13 4.12 14.81 -9.00
CA GLY A 13 3.36 13.60 -9.31
C GLY A 13 3.30 12.55 -8.20
N SER A 14 4.04 12.74 -7.10
CA SER A 14 4.03 11.88 -5.91
C SER A 14 3.13 12.44 -4.80
N PHE A 15 2.71 11.58 -3.86
CA PHE A 15 1.93 11.98 -2.69
C PHE A 15 2.79 11.88 -1.43
N VAL A 16 3.05 13.03 -0.78
CA VAL A 16 3.84 13.11 0.44
C VAL A 16 2.90 13.28 1.63
N PRO A 17 2.92 12.40 2.65
CA PRO A 17 2.07 12.54 3.82
C PRO A 17 2.42 13.82 4.59
N CYS A 18 1.41 14.61 4.92
CA CYS A 18 1.52 15.84 5.69
C CYS A 18 0.67 15.85 6.97
N HIS A 19 -0.09 14.77 7.19
CA HIS A 19 -0.93 14.55 8.36
C HIS A 19 -0.67 13.16 8.94
N TRP A 20 -0.88 12.98 10.25
CA TRP A 20 -0.66 11.71 10.93
C TRP A 20 -1.44 10.55 10.28
N LYS A 21 -2.64 10.82 9.76
CA LYS A 21 -3.46 9.83 9.03
C LYS A 21 -2.79 9.37 7.73
N GLY A 22 -2.09 10.26 7.03
CA GLY A 22 -1.31 9.89 5.84
C GLY A 22 -0.14 8.96 6.19
N PHE A 23 0.56 9.25 7.30
CA PHE A 23 1.60 8.36 7.83
C PHE A 23 1.02 7.01 8.29
N ALA A 24 -0.14 6.99 8.95
CA ALA A 24 -0.80 5.76 9.38
C ALA A 24 -1.20 4.88 8.18
N VAL A 25 -1.73 5.48 7.11
CA VAL A 25 -2.05 4.76 5.86
C VAL A 25 -0.79 4.19 5.22
N LEU A 26 0.28 4.99 5.10
CA LEU A 26 1.55 4.53 4.54
C LEU A 26 2.16 3.39 5.37
N PHE A 27 2.18 3.55 6.70
CA PHE A 27 2.72 2.55 7.62
C PHE A 27 1.90 1.26 7.57
N GLY A 28 0.56 1.36 7.56
CA GLY A 28 -0.33 0.22 7.41
C GLY A 28 -0.11 -0.52 6.09
N PHE A 29 0.04 0.22 4.99
CA PHE A 29 0.35 -0.35 3.68
C PHE A 29 1.69 -1.11 3.68
N VAL A 30 2.77 -0.51 4.19
CA VAL A 30 4.09 -1.16 4.28
C VAL A 30 4.02 -2.40 5.16
N THR A 31 3.39 -2.30 6.33
CA THR A 31 3.26 -3.41 7.27
C THR A 31 2.48 -4.57 6.67
N LEU A 32 1.31 -4.30 6.07
CA LEU A 32 0.50 -5.33 5.40
C LEU A 32 1.25 -5.96 4.23
N THR A 33 2.00 -5.16 3.47
CA THR A 33 2.81 -5.66 2.35
C THR A 33 3.88 -6.62 2.84
N LEU A 34 4.66 -6.24 3.85
CA LEU A 34 5.70 -7.10 4.42
C LEU A 34 5.10 -8.38 5.00
N VAL A 35 4.05 -8.28 5.81
CA VAL A 35 3.36 -9.45 6.38
C VAL A 35 2.83 -10.36 5.26
N GLY A 36 2.21 -9.81 4.23
CA GLY A 36 1.68 -10.58 3.10
C GLY A 36 2.79 -11.26 2.29
N MET A 37 3.92 -10.59 2.07
CA MET A 37 5.08 -11.17 1.38
C MET A 37 5.67 -12.34 2.16
N PHE A 38 6.00 -12.14 3.43
CA PHE A 38 6.62 -13.19 4.24
C PHE A 38 5.68 -14.36 4.50
N SER A 39 4.41 -14.09 4.85
CA SER A 39 3.43 -15.16 5.10
C SER A 39 3.01 -15.88 3.82
N GLY A 40 2.85 -15.15 2.72
CA GLY A 40 2.52 -15.70 1.42
C GLY A 40 3.62 -16.60 0.88
N GLN A 41 4.88 -16.15 0.93
CA GLN A 41 6.01 -16.96 0.48
C GLN A 41 6.23 -18.19 1.37
N PHE A 42 6.10 -18.04 2.69
CA PHE A 42 6.13 -19.18 3.61
C PHE A 42 5.05 -20.23 3.29
N LEU A 43 3.83 -19.79 2.96
CA LEU A 43 2.74 -20.69 2.57
C LEU A 43 3.00 -21.37 1.21
N LEU A 44 3.49 -20.62 0.23
CA LEU A 44 3.83 -21.17 -1.09
C LEU A 44 4.95 -22.20 -1.00
N ASP A 45 5.97 -21.94 -0.20
CA ASP A 45 7.06 -22.89 0.08
C ASP A 45 6.54 -24.16 0.77
N ALA A 46 5.66 -24.01 1.76
CA ALA A 46 5.04 -25.14 2.45
C ALA A 46 4.18 -26.02 1.53
N LEU A 47 3.61 -25.43 0.47
CA LEU A 47 2.81 -26.11 -0.55
C LEU A 47 3.66 -26.64 -1.73
N GLY A 48 4.98 -26.40 -1.72
CA GLY A 48 5.90 -26.85 -2.77
C GLY A 48 5.96 -25.94 -4.01
N TYR A 49 5.32 -24.77 -3.98
CA TYR A 49 5.27 -23.82 -5.09
C TYR A 49 6.38 -22.77 -5.00
N ARG A 50 7.64 -23.21 -4.99
CA ARG A 50 8.83 -22.34 -4.81
C ARG A 50 9.08 -21.38 -5.99
N GLU A 51 8.46 -21.60 -7.15
CA GLU A 51 8.60 -20.72 -8.33
C GLU A 51 7.48 -19.69 -8.47
N ALA A 52 6.55 -19.62 -7.51
CA ALA A 52 5.40 -18.73 -7.56
C ALA A 52 5.68 -17.30 -7.04
N ASP A 53 6.95 -16.93 -6.85
CA ASP A 53 7.41 -15.63 -6.36
C ASP A 53 6.87 -14.45 -7.18
N TRP A 54 6.57 -14.68 -8.46
CA TRP A 54 5.99 -13.69 -9.36
C TRP A 54 4.59 -13.22 -8.93
N LEU A 55 3.83 -14.01 -8.15
CA LEU A 55 2.48 -13.67 -7.69
C LEU A 55 2.47 -12.51 -6.69
N ALA A 56 3.57 -12.30 -5.96
CA ALA A 56 3.67 -11.22 -4.99
C ALA A 56 3.50 -9.84 -5.66
N LEU A 57 4.07 -9.65 -6.85
CA LEU A 57 4.11 -8.35 -7.51
C LEU A 57 2.71 -7.88 -7.98
N PRO A 58 1.89 -8.68 -8.70
CA PRO A 58 0.52 -8.32 -9.03
C PRO A 58 -0.34 -8.11 -7.78
N LEU A 59 -0.17 -8.93 -6.74
CA LEU A 59 -0.98 -8.86 -5.52
C LEU A 59 -0.72 -7.55 -4.76
N ILE A 60 0.55 -7.18 -4.58
CA ILE A 60 0.96 -5.92 -3.94
C ILE A 60 0.48 -4.73 -4.75
N PHE A 61 0.60 -4.79 -6.07
CA PHE A 61 0.18 -3.71 -6.95
C PHE A 61 -1.34 -3.46 -6.85
N LEU A 62 -2.14 -4.52 -6.99
CA LEU A 62 -3.61 -4.41 -7.04
C LEU A 62 -4.25 -4.21 -5.67
N ALA A 63 -3.84 -4.99 -4.66
CA ALA A 63 -4.46 -4.94 -3.33
C ALA A 63 -3.85 -3.86 -2.43
N GLY A 64 -2.68 -3.34 -2.81
CA GLY A 64 -1.91 -2.42 -1.98
C GLY A 64 -1.70 -1.06 -2.62
N PHE A 65 -0.94 -1.01 -3.71
CA PHE A 65 -0.58 0.25 -4.36
C PHE A 65 -1.80 1.01 -4.92
N VAL A 66 -2.70 0.33 -5.62
CA VAL A 66 -3.90 0.96 -6.20
C VAL A 66 -4.80 1.59 -5.12
N PRO A 67 -5.21 0.87 -4.04
CA PRO A 67 -5.96 1.47 -2.94
C PRO A 67 -5.24 2.64 -2.27
N MET A 68 -3.93 2.52 -2.05
CA MET A 68 -3.13 3.59 -1.47
C MET A 68 -3.17 4.85 -2.33
N MET A 69 -3.02 4.71 -3.65
CA MET A 69 -3.11 5.83 -4.60
C MET A 69 -4.50 6.45 -4.63
N ILE A 70 -5.56 5.63 -4.53
CA ILE A 70 -6.95 6.13 -4.44
C ILE A 70 -7.13 6.94 -3.16
N ILE A 71 -6.67 6.44 -2.00
CA ILE A 71 -6.76 7.16 -0.72
C ILE A 71 -5.95 8.46 -0.77
N ALA A 72 -4.71 8.40 -1.28
CA ALA A 72 -3.84 9.56 -1.39
C ALA A 72 -4.46 10.64 -2.30
N HIS A 73 -4.97 10.25 -3.46
CA HIS A 73 -5.71 11.17 -4.33
C HIS A 73 -6.96 11.73 -3.64
N ARG A 74 -7.69 10.88 -2.89
CA ARG A 74 -8.87 11.23 -2.11
C ARG A 74 -8.61 12.12 -0.88
N HIS A 75 -7.36 12.30 -0.46
CA HIS A 75 -7.01 13.15 0.67
C HIS A 75 -5.82 14.08 0.35
N SER A 76 -5.61 14.37 -0.94
CA SER A 76 -4.56 15.29 -1.39
C SER A 76 -5.08 16.71 -1.56
N LYS A 77 -4.19 17.67 -1.30
CA LYS A 77 -4.31 19.06 -1.74
C LYS A 77 -3.50 19.26 -3.01
#